data_AF-A0A2N1E3I2-F1
#
_entry.id   AF-A0A2N1E3I2-F1
#
_cell.length_a   1.000
_cell.length_b   1.000
_cell.length_c   1.000
_cell.angle_alpha   90.00
_cell.angle_beta   90.00
_cell.angle_gamma   90.00
#
_symmetry.space_group_name_H-M   'P 1'
#
loop_
_entity.id
_entity.type
_entity.pdbx_description
1 polymer ?
#
loop_
_entity_poly.entity_id
_entity_poly.type
_entity_poly.pdbx_seq_one_letter_code
_entity_poly.pdbx_strand_id
1 'polypeptide(L)'
;MHKCRVLLVLNDDKLRDKDIWEQFRENIIDQELRLDTSPAEAFDIAKDIVKTNWAEALEKATVTCGVTNIRILCKIIRLAN
;
A
#
# COMPACT_ATOMS: atom_id res chain seq x y z
N MET A 1 -19.36 2.88 -33.16
CA MET A 1 -19.44 2.64 -31.69
C MET A 1 -18.02 2.51 -31.15
N HIS A 2 -17.52 3.49 -30.41
CA HIS A 2 -16.18 3.40 -29.81
C HIS A 2 -16.27 2.65 -28.47
N LYS A 3 -15.63 1.49 -28.39
CA LYS A 3 -15.45 0.74 -27.14
C LYS A 3 -14.36 1.43 -26.33
N CYS A 4 -14.73 2.40 -25.50
CA CYS A 4 -13.81 3.05 -24.57
C CYS A 4 -13.64 2.16 -23.33
N ARG A 5 -12.40 2.02 -22.84
CA ARG A 5 -12.08 1.44 -21.53
C ARG A 5 -11.33 2.49 -20.74
N VAL A 6 -11.72 2.68 -19.49
CA VAL A 6 -11.11 3.68 -18.60
C VAL A 6 -10.47 2.93 -17.44
N LEU A 7 -9.20 3.24 -17.15
CA LEU A 7 -8.51 2.79 -15.94
C LEU A 7 -8.35 4.01 -15.03
N LEU A 8 -8.92 3.94 -13.83
CA LEU A 8 -8.80 4.97 -12.81
C LEU A 8 -7.85 4.48 -11.72
N VAL A 9 -6.77 5.23 -11.49
CA VAL A 9 -5.89 5.04 -10.33
C VAL A 9 -6.25 6.13 -9.33
N LEU A 10 -6.80 5.72 -8.19
CA LEU A 10 -7.38 6.63 -7.20
C LEU A 10 -6.74 6.40 -5.84
N ASN A 11 -6.41 7.50 -5.15
CA ASN A 11 -6.11 7.47 -3.72
C ASN A 11 -7.37 7.90 -2.97
N ASP A 12 -8.15 6.92 -2.55
CA ASP A 12 -9.45 7.11 -1.90
C ASP A 12 -9.32 7.70 -0.49
N ASP A 13 -8.22 7.46 0.21
CA ASP A 13 -7.96 8.03 1.53
C ASP A 13 -7.91 9.57 1.58
N LYS A 14 -7.70 10.21 0.42
CA LYS A 14 -7.69 11.67 0.30
C LYS A 14 -8.98 12.25 -0.29
N LEU A 15 -9.99 11.42 -0.55
CA LEU A 15 -11.28 11.92 -1.00
C LEU A 15 -12.00 12.67 0.12
N ARG A 16 -12.44 13.89 -0.18
CA ARG A 16 -13.24 14.71 0.74
C ARG A 16 -14.64 14.12 0.94
N ASP A 17 -15.23 13.61 -0.13
CA ASP A 17 -16.59 13.07 -0.15
C ASP A 17 -16.57 11.54 -0.28
N LYS A 18 -15.92 10.85 0.68
CA LYS A 18 -15.83 9.37 0.69
C LYS A 18 -17.21 8.72 0.62
N ASP A 19 -18.19 9.29 1.32
CA ASP A 19 -19.56 8.76 1.39
C ASP A 19 -20.23 8.76 0.01
N ILE A 20 -20.00 9.82 -0.77
CA ILE A 20 -20.50 9.93 -2.14
C ILE A 20 -19.80 8.90 -3.03
N TRP A 21 -18.48 8.79 -2.91
CA TRP A 21 -17.71 7.81 -3.67
C TRP A 21 -18.21 6.38 -3.43
N GLU A 22 -18.40 5.96 -2.17
CA GLU A 22 -18.87 4.60 -1.85
C GLU A 22 -20.26 4.30 -2.45
N GLN A 23 -21.17 5.29 -2.54
CA GLN A 23 -22.49 5.10 -3.17
C GLN A 23 -22.42 4.85 -4.68
N PHE A 24 -21.51 5.54 -5.37
CA PHE A 24 -21.39 5.44 -6.84
C PHE A 24 -20.50 4.28 -7.27
N ARG A 25 -19.50 3.95 -6.48
CA ARG A 25 -18.46 2.96 -6.77
C ARG A 25 -19.04 1.61 -7.18
N GLU A 26 -20.04 1.11 -6.47
CA GLU A 26 -20.70 -0.17 -6.77
C GLU A 26 -21.37 -0.19 -8.15
N ASN A 27 -21.88 0.95 -8.61
CA ASN A 27 -22.66 1.04 -9.85
C ASN A 27 -21.83 1.39 -11.09
N ILE A 28 -20.63 1.94 -10.91
CA ILE A 28 -19.81 2.49 -12.01
C ILE A 28 -18.58 1.62 -12.29
N ILE A 29 -18.14 0.79 -11.35
CA ILE A 29 -16.91 0.00 -11.49
C ILE A 29 -17.25 -1.43 -11.88
N ASP A 30 -16.94 -1.79 -13.13
CA ASP A 30 -17.08 -3.17 -13.61
C ASP A 30 -16.06 -4.13 -12.96
N GLN A 31 -14.84 -3.65 -12.71
CA GLN A 31 -13.75 -4.41 -12.10
C GLN A 31 -12.95 -3.54 -11.15
N GLU A 32 -12.78 -4.03 -9.94
CA GLU A 32 -12.02 -3.33 -8.91
C GLU A 32 -10.80 -4.12 -8.47
N LEU A 33 -9.67 -3.43 -8.38
CA LEU A 33 -8.44 -3.94 -7.80
C LEU A 33 -8.05 -3.02 -6.64
N ARG A 34 -8.00 -3.60 -5.44
CA ARG A 34 -7.46 -2.93 -4.26
C ARG A 34 -6.02 -3.38 -4.04
N LEU A 35 -5.14 -2.42 -3.80
CA LEU A 35 -3.80 -2.73 -3.33
C LEU A 35 -3.88 -3.13 -1.86
N ASP A 36 -3.74 -4.43 -1.60
CA ASP A 36 -3.60 -4.99 -0.26
C ASP A 36 -2.17 -5.51 -0.12
N THR A 37 -1.30 -4.71 0.51
CA THR A 37 0.10 -5.05 0.69
C THR A 37 0.30 -5.62 2.09
N SER A 38 0.73 -6.88 2.16
CA SER A 38 1.02 -7.52 3.44
C SER A 38 2.23 -6.86 4.14
N PRO A 39 2.35 -6.97 5.47
CA PRO A 39 3.52 -6.45 6.19
C PRO A 39 4.85 -7.01 5.67
N ALA A 40 4.87 -8.28 5.24
CA ALA A 40 6.07 -8.92 4.70
C ALA A 40 6.45 -8.34 3.33
N GLU A 41 5.50 -8.20 2.40
CA GLU A 41 5.74 -7.56 1.10
C GLU A 41 6.17 -6.09 1.26
N ALA A 42 5.55 -5.37 2.19
CA ALA A 42 5.92 -4.00 2.50
C ALA A 42 7.37 -3.91 3.01
N PHE A 43 7.79 -4.85 3.86
CA PHE A 43 9.17 -4.94 4.33
C PHE A 43 10.14 -5.28 3.20
N ASP A 44 9.79 -6.23 2.33
CA ASP A 44 10.59 -6.61 1.17
C ASP A 44 10.82 -5.44 0.22
N ILE A 45 9.82 -4.60 0.00
CA ILE A 45 10.00 -3.37 -0.78
C ILE A 45 10.89 -2.38 -0.03
N ALA A 46 10.69 -2.21 1.28
CA ALA A 46 11.44 -1.24 2.08
C ALA A 46 12.94 -1.59 2.20
N LYS A 47 13.30 -2.87 2.38
CA LYS A 47 14.70 -3.33 2.45
C LYS A 47 15.45 -3.13 1.14
N ASP A 48 14.74 -3.08 0.02
CA ASP A 48 15.33 -2.78 -1.28
C ASP A 48 15.57 -1.28 -1.49
N ILE A 49 14.75 -0.43 -0.88
CA ILE A 49 14.95 1.03 -0.88
C ILE A 49 16.06 1.45 0.11
N VAL A 50 16.07 0.87 1.31
CA VAL A 50 17.08 1.13 2.34
C VAL A 50 17.71 -0.19 2.74
N LYS A 51 18.97 -0.40 2.35
CA LYS A 51 19.71 -1.63 2.66
C LYS A 51 20.03 -1.70 4.16
N THR A 52 20.03 -2.91 4.71
CA THR A 52 20.32 -3.16 6.13
C THR A 52 20.97 -4.53 6.31
N ASN A 53 21.83 -4.65 7.33
CA ASN A 53 22.42 -5.92 7.75
C ASN A 53 21.52 -6.70 8.72
N TRP A 54 20.44 -6.08 9.20
CA TRP A 54 19.54 -6.64 10.23
C TRP A 54 18.22 -7.13 9.64
N ALA A 55 18.20 -7.53 8.36
CA ALA A 55 16.97 -7.79 7.60
C ALA A 55 16.03 -8.78 8.30
N GLU A 56 16.54 -9.94 8.73
CA GLU A 56 15.73 -10.98 9.38
C GLU A 56 15.09 -10.50 10.70
N ALA A 57 15.87 -9.82 11.54
CA ALA A 57 15.40 -9.32 12.83
C ALA A 57 14.36 -8.21 12.67
N LEU A 58 14.61 -7.28 11.74
CA LEU A 58 13.70 -6.18 11.43
C LEU A 58 12.42 -6.69 10.79
N GLU A 59 12.50 -7.62 9.84
CA GLU A 59 11.32 -8.22 9.19
C GLU A 59 10.40 -8.84 10.24
N LYS A 60 10.95 -9.71 11.10
CA LYS A 60 10.19 -10.37 12.16
C LYS A 60 9.50 -9.34 13.07
N ALA A 61 10.21 -8.30 13.49
CA ALA A 61 9.67 -7.25 14.35
C ALA A 61 8.56 -6.46 13.63
N THR A 62 8.78 -6.01 12.40
CA THR A 62 7.83 -5.17 11.67
C THR A 62 6.59 -5.93 11.21
N VAL A 63 6.75 -7.21 10.84
CA VAL A 63 5.64 -8.11 10.51
C VAL A 63 4.77 -8.38 11.74
N THR A 64 5.39 -8.67 12.89
CA THR A 64 4.67 -8.85 14.16
C THR A 64 3.89 -7.61 14.56
N CYS A 65 4.44 -6.42 14.30
CA CYS A 65 3.78 -5.14 14.54
C CYS A 65 2.75 -4.74 13.45
N GLY A 66 2.58 -5.54 12.38
CA GLY A 66 1.63 -5.25 11.31
C GLY A 66 1.95 -3.99 10.50
N VAL A 67 3.22 -3.61 10.38
CA VAL A 67 3.60 -2.36 9.68
C VAL A 67 3.53 -2.56 8.16
N THR A 68 2.55 -1.95 7.51
CA THR A 68 2.36 -2.03 6.05
C THR A 68 2.82 -0.76 5.30
N ASN A 69 3.02 0.35 6.01
CA ASN A 69 3.43 1.60 5.38
C ASN A 69 4.95 1.59 5.08
N ILE A 70 5.29 1.40 3.80
CA ILE A 70 6.68 1.36 3.31
C ILE A 70 7.49 2.60 3.74
N ARG A 71 6.89 3.80 3.82
CA ARG A 71 7.63 5.00 4.27
C ARG A 71 8.02 4.93 5.73
N ILE A 72 7.18 4.31 6.57
CA ILE A 72 7.49 4.09 7.99
C ILE A 72 8.57 3.02 8.13
N LEU A 73 8.48 1.92 7.36
CA LEU A 73 9.51 0.89 7.31
C LEU A 73 10.87 1.45 6.90
N CYS A 74 10.93 2.28 5.86
CA CYS A 74 12.18 2.97 5.47
C CYS A 74 12.75 3.85 6.60
N LYS A 75 11.91 4.46 7.45
CA LYS A 75 12.39 5.23 8.62
C LYS A 75 12.93 4.31 9.70
N ILE A 76 12.24 3.20 9.99
CA ILE A 76 12.69 2.19 10.96
C ILE A 76 14.05 1.63 10.55
N ILE A 77 14.20 1.21 9.29
CA ILE A 77 15.45 0.63 8.79
C ILE A 77 16.60 1.65 8.91
N ARG A 78 16.37 2.92 8.55
CA ARG A 78 17.38 3.99 8.70
C ARG A 78 17.81 4.25 10.13
N LEU A 79 16.92 4.06 11.10
CA LEU A 79 17.22 4.24 12.52
C LEU A 79 17.97 3.04 13.12
N ALA A 80 17.81 1.85 12.54
CA ALA A 80 18.44 0.62 13.00
C ALA A 80 19.84 0.37 12.40
N ASN A 81 20.12 0.97 11.24
CA ASN A 81 21.44 0.96 10.61
C ASN A 81 22.45 1.81 11.40
#